data_AF-A0A421L1X8-F1
#
_entry.id   AF-A0A421L1X8-F1
#
_cell.length_a   1.000
_cell.length_b   1.000
_cell.length_c   1.000
_cell.angle_alpha   90.00
_cell.angle_beta   90.00
_cell.angle_gamma   90.00
#
_symmetry.space_group_name_H-M   'P 1'
#
loop_
_entity.id
_entity.type
_entity.pdbx_description
1 polymer ?
#
loop_
_entity_poly.entity_id
_entity_poly.type
_entity_poly.pdbx_seq_one_letter_code
_entity_poly.pdbx_strand_id
1 'polypeptide(L)'
;MANEQKQRFDFATVFPPKGDPRRPPEWFGRALLYVVIAVFLAWFAYASWWKIEFLVLDVVIAIFVSLAMEPLVLRLVKHGWRRGAASAVTLIGLIIIVIVLMGMFGNLLVQQVIGMANGLPAFYEQVAEFIASRTPWHLPAMQDLGGEIVKNIQTSWVTDFAGQALTTTVGLVGSFINIMTVLLVIYYISAAGPKLRRSLCQWLAPRSQRRFLFVWTIAQDQISSFLFSRTILALISAACMSVFLVILKVPYWLPLALFCGLVSQFVPTIGTYIGGAVPIVVAWGSRGLLVAVIVLVYIIIYQQIENMILAPKISQRTMDLNPAIAFLSVLALGAVFGALGAFLALPLAASFQAIFSASVKHYELIDSPLMQDPKPVGKSKVVEGVEAFNEHVVQPVASHVGSRSAKGTSARVRVDDPVMTIARELYPTSSPTAKDLDESATVPIPKSASAPVRHRPLKGTETTNEASEEEDNPRKEWR
;
A
#
# COMPACT_ATOMS: atom_id res chain seq x y z
N MET A 1 88.08 10.20 33.36
CA MET A 1 87.38 9.26 32.46
C MET A 1 86.10 8.80 33.13
N ALA A 2 85.06 8.50 32.34
CA ALA A 2 83.76 7.90 32.71
C ALA A 2 82.62 8.83 33.15
N ASN A 3 81.99 9.38 32.10
CA ASN A 3 80.58 9.67 31.85
C ASN A 3 79.54 8.91 32.71
N GLU A 4 78.83 9.60 33.62
CA GLU A 4 77.50 9.18 34.11
C GLU A 4 76.44 10.15 33.56
N GLN A 5 76.06 9.97 32.29
CA GLN A 5 74.87 10.61 31.74
C GLN A 5 73.61 9.90 32.23
N LYS A 6 73.00 10.47 33.26
CA LYS A 6 71.67 10.11 33.76
C LYS A 6 70.63 10.46 32.69
N GLN A 7 70.28 9.49 31.83
CA GLN A 7 69.12 9.59 30.92
C GLN A 7 67.84 9.74 31.75
N ARG A 8 67.43 10.99 32.00
CA ARG A 8 66.09 11.29 32.48
C ARG A 8 65.14 11.16 31.30
N PHE A 9 64.21 10.21 31.38
CA PHE A 9 63.09 10.12 30.45
C PHE A 9 62.33 11.45 30.46
N ASP A 10 62.45 12.20 29.37
CA ASP A 10 61.83 13.51 29.23
C ASP A 10 60.35 13.34 28.84
N PHE A 11 59.49 13.18 29.86
CA PHE A 11 58.05 13.03 29.69
C PHE A 11 57.39 14.22 28.97
N ALA A 12 58.07 15.38 28.88
CA ALA A 12 57.57 16.54 28.13
C ALA A 12 57.55 16.31 26.61
N THR A 13 58.37 15.39 26.09
CA THR A 13 58.32 15.00 24.67
C THR A 13 57.12 14.11 24.35
N VAL A 14 56.59 13.39 25.34
CA VAL A 14 55.46 12.46 25.17
C VAL A 14 54.11 13.16 25.35
N PHE A 15 54.03 14.16 26.24
CA PHE A 15 52.81 14.93 26.48
C PHE A 15 53.07 16.45 26.46
N PRO A 16 53.00 17.10 25.29
CA PRO A 16 53.31 18.52 25.18
C PRO A 16 52.36 19.41 26.00
N PRO A 17 52.87 20.47 26.65
CA PRO A 17 52.09 21.37 27.50
C PRO A 17 51.04 22.18 26.70
N LYS A 18 50.05 22.76 27.39
CA LYS A 18 48.99 23.57 26.76
C LYS A 18 49.62 24.76 26.02
N GLY A 19 49.36 24.88 24.71
CA GLY A 19 49.88 25.97 23.86
C GLY A 19 50.98 25.55 22.86
N ASP A 20 51.44 24.28 22.89
CA ASP A 20 52.40 23.75 21.92
C ASP A 20 51.72 23.48 20.55
N PRO A 21 52.28 23.96 19.42
CA PRO A 21 51.77 23.67 18.06
C PRO A 21 51.74 22.18 17.69
N ARG A 22 52.45 21.32 18.43
CA ARG A 22 52.42 19.86 18.24
C ARG A 22 51.17 19.19 18.81
N ARG A 23 50.38 19.89 19.64
CA ARG A 23 49.18 19.34 20.26
C ARG A 23 47.98 19.54 19.33
N PRO A 24 47.19 18.48 19.03
CA PRO A 24 46.01 18.63 18.19
C PRO A 24 45.00 19.59 18.84
N PRO A 25 44.16 20.27 18.04
CA PRO A 25 43.16 21.22 18.53
C PRO A 25 42.26 20.62 19.61
N GLU A 26 41.81 21.42 20.59
CA GLU A 26 40.99 20.91 21.71
C GLU A 26 39.64 20.29 21.27
N TRP A 27 39.13 20.68 20.10
CA TRP A 27 37.94 20.08 19.49
C TRP A 27 38.19 18.68 18.93
N PHE A 28 39.45 18.34 18.58
CA PHE A 28 39.81 17.06 17.98
C PHE A 28 39.57 15.90 18.93
N GLY A 29 39.90 16.04 20.22
CA GLY A 29 39.64 15.01 21.23
C GLY A 29 38.15 14.76 21.45
N ARG A 30 37.34 15.83 21.48
CA ARG A 30 35.87 15.71 21.60
C ARG A 30 35.25 15.12 20.34
N ALA A 31 35.71 15.54 19.16
CA ALA A 31 35.28 15.00 17.88
C ALA A 31 35.62 13.52 17.74
N LEU A 32 36.84 13.11 18.11
CA LEU A 32 37.27 11.72 18.09
C LEU A 32 36.45 10.87 19.06
N LEU A 33 36.14 11.38 20.25
CA LEU A 33 35.25 10.71 21.21
C LEU A 33 33.83 10.55 20.64
N TYR A 34 33.27 11.59 20.02
CA TYR A 34 31.96 11.48 19.36
C TYR A 34 31.97 10.50 18.19
N VAL A 35 33.06 10.46 17.40
CA VAL A 35 33.23 9.49 16.31
C VAL A 35 33.33 8.07 16.86
N VAL A 36 34.10 7.85 17.93
CA VAL A 36 34.20 6.51 18.56
C VAL A 36 32.85 6.06 19.13
N ILE A 37 32.11 6.96 19.80
CA ILE A 37 30.75 6.67 20.27
C ILE A 37 29.82 6.36 19.09
N ALA A 38 29.87 7.14 18.01
CA ALA A 38 29.04 6.94 16.83
C ALA A 38 29.34 5.60 16.13
N VAL A 39 30.63 5.26 15.98
CA VAL A 39 31.08 3.98 15.40
C VAL A 39 30.68 2.82 16.29
N PHE A 40 30.84 2.95 17.62
CA PHE A 40 30.41 1.92 18.57
C PHE A 40 28.90 1.72 18.52
N LEU A 41 28.11 2.80 18.53
CA LEU A 41 26.64 2.73 18.42
C LEU A 41 26.21 2.13 17.07
N ALA A 42 26.86 2.52 15.96
CA ALA A 42 26.57 1.97 14.64
C ALA A 42 26.90 0.48 14.54
N TRP A 43 28.06 0.07 15.07
CA TRP A 43 28.46 -1.34 15.13
C TRP A 43 27.54 -2.14 16.06
N PHE A 44 27.20 -1.60 17.23
CA PHE A 44 26.26 -2.23 18.16
C PHE A 44 24.87 -2.38 17.54
N ALA A 45 24.37 -1.36 16.83
CA ALA A 45 23.11 -1.42 16.11
C ALA A 45 23.15 -2.48 14.99
N TYR A 46 24.22 -2.52 14.19
CA TYR A 46 24.40 -3.50 13.13
C TYR A 46 24.50 -4.94 13.67
N ALA A 47 25.30 -5.16 14.72
CA ALA A 47 25.46 -6.46 15.34
C ALA A 47 24.19 -6.94 16.06
N SER A 48 23.43 -6.01 16.65
CA SER A 48 22.17 -6.32 17.34
C SER A 48 21.00 -6.49 16.39
N TRP A 49 21.09 -5.98 15.15
CA TRP A 49 20.00 -6.02 14.17
C TRP A 49 19.47 -7.44 13.97
N TRP A 50 20.35 -8.42 13.79
CA TRP A 50 19.99 -9.83 13.60
C TRP A 50 19.27 -10.46 14.81
N LYS A 51 19.45 -9.91 16.01
CA LYS A 51 18.78 -10.40 17.23
C LYS A 51 17.45 -9.68 17.50
N ILE A 52 17.31 -8.46 16.99
CA ILE A 52 16.16 -7.58 17.23
C ILE A 52 15.16 -7.63 16.06
N GLU A 53 15.56 -8.17 14.91
CA GLU A 53 14.74 -8.28 13.70
C GLU A 53 13.33 -8.82 13.99
N PHE A 54 13.24 -9.95 14.70
CA PHE A 54 11.95 -10.55 15.07
C PHE A 54 11.11 -9.63 15.96
N LEU A 55 11.73 -8.96 16.93
CA LEU A 55 11.02 -8.04 17.82
C LEU A 55 10.53 -6.80 17.07
N VAL A 56 11.31 -6.28 16.12
CA VAL A 56 10.91 -5.17 15.25
C VAL A 56 9.75 -5.59 14.37
N LEU A 57 9.80 -6.79 13.80
CA LEU A 57 8.73 -7.34 12.97
C LEU A 57 7.43 -7.50 13.78
N ASP A 58 7.50 -8.03 15.01
CA ASP A 58 6.37 -8.14 15.94
C ASP A 58 5.76 -6.78 16.28
N VAL A 59 6.59 -5.77 16.54
CA VAL A 59 6.14 -4.40 16.80
C VAL A 59 5.47 -3.79 15.57
N VAL A 60 6.02 -4.02 14.37
CA VAL A 60 5.41 -3.58 13.11
C VAL A 60 4.05 -4.25 12.94
N ILE A 61 3.95 -5.57 13.05
CA ILE A 61 2.67 -6.28 13.01
C ILE A 61 1.70 -5.71 14.04
N ALA A 62 2.16 -5.46 15.26
CA ALA A 62 1.33 -4.92 16.33
C ALA A 62 0.77 -3.53 16.00
N ILE A 63 1.59 -2.66 15.40
CA ILE A 63 1.15 -1.35 14.89
C ILE A 63 0.07 -1.53 13.82
N PHE A 64 0.25 -2.47 12.88
CA PHE A 64 -0.71 -2.72 11.81
C PHE A 64 -2.04 -3.23 12.32
N VAL A 65 -2.02 -4.22 13.22
CA VAL A 65 -3.24 -4.75 13.84
C VAL A 65 -3.93 -3.65 14.66
N SER A 66 -3.16 -2.85 15.42
CA SER A 66 -3.68 -1.70 16.16
C SER A 66 -4.36 -0.69 15.22
N LEU A 67 -3.76 -0.37 14.07
CA LEU A 67 -4.34 0.55 13.08
C LEU A 67 -5.59 -0.05 12.43
N ALA A 68 -5.59 -1.34 12.09
CA ALA A 68 -6.74 -2.02 11.50
C ALA A 68 -7.96 -2.05 12.45
N MET A 69 -7.72 -2.14 13.76
CA MET A 69 -8.77 -2.09 14.78
C MET A 69 -9.23 -0.67 15.12
N GLU A 70 -8.46 0.38 14.80
CA GLU A 70 -8.76 1.77 15.16
C GLU A 70 -10.16 2.23 14.74
N PRO A 71 -10.71 1.91 13.54
CA PRO A 71 -12.06 2.32 13.16
C PRO A 71 -13.14 1.74 14.09
N LEU A 72 -12.95 0.51 14.58
CA LEU A 72 -13.82 -0.12 15.57
C LEU A 72 -13.67 0.54 16.94
N VAL A 73 -12.44 0.80 17.38
CA VAL A 73 -12.14 1.49 18.65
C VAL A 73 -12.78 2.88 18.66
N LEU A 74 -12.62 3.65 17.59
CA LEU A 74 -13.20 4.99 17.47
C LEU A 74 -14.73 4.98 17.48
N ARG A 75 -15.39 3.95 16.91
CA ARG A 75 -16.85 3.80 17.00
C ARG A 75 -17.32 3.59 18.44
N LEU A 76 -16.60 2.79 19.23
CA LEU A 76 -16.91 2.59 20.65
C LEU A 76 -16.62 3.83 21.50
N VAL A 77 -15.51 4.53 21.23
CA VAL A 77 -15.17 5.80 21.90
C VAL A 77 -16.22 6.87 21.60
N LYS A 78 -16.72 6.94 20.35
CA LYS A 78 -17.83 7.83 19.97
C LYS A 78 -19.14 7.50 20.69
N HIS A 79 -19.33 6.24 21.12
CA HIS A 79 -20.45 5.81 21.98
C HIS A 79 -20.20 6.05 23.49
N GLY A 80 -19.13 6.75 23.86
CA GLY A 80 -18.86 7.15 25.26
C GLY A 80 -17.90 6.23 26.04
N TRP A 81 -17.31 5.22 25.40
CA TRP A 81 -16.36 4.33 26.07
C TRP A 81 -15.00 5.02 26.31
N ARG A 82 -14.36 4.73 27.45
CA ARG A 82 -12.95 5.12 27.67
C ARG A 82 -12.07 4.38 26.65
N ARG A 83 -11.10 5.09 26.05
CA ARG A 83 -10.26 4.53 24.96
C ARG A 83 -9.57 3.21 25.34
N GLY A 84 -9.10 3.07 26.57
CA GLY A 84 -8.50 1.81 27.04
C GLY A 84 -9.49 0.63 27.07
N ALA A 85 -10.74 0.86 27.47
CA ALA A 85 -11.78 -0.16 27.46
C ALA A 85 -12.24 -0.50 26.02
N ALA A 86 -12.40 0.52 25.18
CA ALA A 86 -12.72 0.33 23.76
C ALA A 86 -11.67 -0.53 23.05
N SER A 87 -10.38 -0.22 23.25
CA SER A 87 -9.26 -1.00 22.70
C SER A 87 -9.26 -2.46 23.21
N ALA A 88 -9.40 -2.67 24.52
CA ALA A 88 -9.47 -4.01 25.11
C ALA A 88 -10.63 -4.83 24.53
N VAL A 89 -11.83 -4.26 24.45
CA VAL A 89 -13.00 -4.97 23.91
C VAL A 89 -12.83 -5.32 22.44
N THR A 90 -12.28 -4.41 21.62
CA THR A 90 -12.02 -4.73 20.21
C THR A 90 -10.98 -5.82 20.04
N LEU A 91 -9.91 -5.81 20.84
CA LEU A 91 -8.86 -6.81 20.80
C LEU A 91 -9.39 -8.17 21.24
N ILE A 92 -10.10 -8.22 22.38
CA ILE A 92 -10.73 -9.43 22.89
C ILE A 92 -11.76 -9.97 21.89
N GLY A 93 -12.57 -9.10 21.29
CA GLY A 93 -13.52 -9.49 20.25
C GLY A 93 -12.84 -10.15 19.05
N LEU A 94 -11.73 -9.58 18.58
CA LEU A 94 -10.92 -10.17 17.50
C LEU A 94 -10.33 -11.53 17.91
N ILE A 95 -9.78 -11.63 19.12
CA ILE A 95 -9.25 -12.89 19.67
C ILE A 95 -10.35 -13.96 19.73
N ILE A 96 -11.54 -13.62 20.22
CA ILE A 96 -12.68 -14.54 20.29
C ILE A 96 -13.05 -15.02 18.89
N ILE A 97 -13.13 -14.14 17.89
CA ILE A 97 -13.41 -14.53 16.50
C ILE A 97 -12.36 -15.52 15.99
N VAL A 98 -11.08 -15.25 16.22
CA VAL A 98 -9.98 -16.15 15.79
C VAL A 98 -10.05 -17.49 16.51
N ILE A 99 -10.28 -17.51 17.83
CA ILE A 99 -10.42 -18.75 18.61
C ILE A 99 -11.63 -19.56 18.15
N VAL A 100 -12.76 -18.92 17.88
CA VAL A 100 -13.97 -19.60 17.37
C VAL A 100 -13.71 -20.20 15.99
N LEU A 101 -13.09 -19.45 15.08
CA LEU A 101 -12.73 -19.95 13.75
C LEU A 101 -11.72 -21.11 13.83
N MET A 102 -10.71 -21.03 14.70
CA MET A 102 -9.75 -22.11 14.92
C MET A 102 -10.36 -23.32 15.63
N GLY A 103 -11.30 -23.12 16.54
CA GLY A 103 -12.05 -24.22 17.17
C GLY A 103 -12.93 -24.96 16.16
N MET A 104 -13.61 -24.22 15.27
CA MET A 104 -14.50 -24.79 14.25
C MET A 104 -13.75 -25.43 13.08
N PHE A 105 -12.71 -24.76 12.58
CA PHE A 105 -12.06 -25.13 11.33
C PHE A 105 -10.56 -25.42 11.47
N GLY A 106 -9.94 -25.20 12.63
CA GLY A 106 -8.48 -25.32 12.79
C GLY A 106 -7.96 -26.74 12.52
N ASN A 107 -8.62 -27.76 13.09
CA ASN A 107 -8.24 -29.15 12.81
C ASN A 107 -8.42 -29.48 11.30
N LEU A 108 -9.55 -29.08 10.72
CA LEU A 108 -9.82 -29.26 9.29
C LEU A 108 -8.78 -28.55 8.41
N LEU A 109 -8.39 -27.33 8.77
CA LEU A 109 -7.38 -26.54 8.07
C LEU A 109 -6.04 -27.28 8.11
N VAL A 110 -5.59 -27.73 9.28
CA VAL A 110 -4.34 -28.47 9.44
C VAL A 110 -4.36 -29.74 8.59
N GLN A 111 -5.43 -30.53 8.66
CA GLN A 111 -5.57 -31.73 7.85
C GLN A 111 -5.55 -31.43 6.35
N GLN A 112 -6.22 -30.37 5.90
CA GLN A 112 -6.25 -29.99 4.49
C GLN A 112 -4.89 -29.45 4.02
N VAL A 113 -4.17 -28.69 4.85
CA VAL A 113 -2.80 -28.21 4.53
C VAL A 113 -1.82 -29.38 4.42
N ILE A 114 -1.85 -30.32 5.38
CA ILE A 114 -1.02 -31.52 5.32
C ILE A 114 -1.38 -32.37 4.10
N GLY A 115 -2.67 -32.57 3.84
CA GLY A 115 -3.14 -33.30 2.66
C GLY A 115 -2.72 -32.64 1.34
N MET A 116 -2.72 -31.31 1.28
CA MET A 116 -2.25 -30.55 0.11
C MET A 116 -0.74 -30.68 -0.07
N ALA A 117 0.04 -30.60 1.01
CA ALA A 117 1.49 -30.78 0.99
C ALA A 117 1.88 -32.20 0.55
N ASN A 118 1.18 -33.22 1.05
CA ASN A 118 1.40 -34.62 0.67
C ASN A 118 0.90 -34.93 -0.76
N GLY A 119 -0.11 -34.21 -1.25
CA GLY A 119 -0.63 -34.34 -2.62
C GLY A 119 0.15 -33.55 -3.66
N LEU A 120 0.98 -32.58 -3.23
CA LEU A 120 1.81 -31.74 -4.09
C LEU A 120 2.63 -32.54 -5.11
N PRO A 121 3.24 -33.69 -4.75
CA PRO A 121 4.01 -34.48 -5.71
C PRO A 121 3.19 -35.04 -6.87
N ALA A 122 2.04 -35.61 -6.57
CA ALA A 122 1.15 -36.15 -7.60
C ALA A 122 0.61 -35.03 -8.51
N PHE A 123 0.36 -33.83 -7.99
CA PHE A 123 -0.04 -32.69 -8.82
C PHE A 123 1.08 -32.25 -9.77
N TYR A 124 2.32 -32.22 -9.29
CA TYR A 124 3.46 -31.84 -10.12
C TYR A 124 3.68 -32.82 -11.28
N GLU A 125 3.60 -34.12 -11.01
CA GLU A 125 3.75 -35.16 -12.04
C GLU A 125 2.66 -35.03 -13.11
N GLN A 126 1.41 -34.80 -12.72
CA GLN A 126 0.30 -34.60 -13.68
C GLN A 126 0.50 -33.34 -14.55
N VAL A 127 0.98 -32.25 -13.96
CA VAL A 127 1.28 -31.02 -14.72
C VAL A 127 2.46 -31.25 -15.66
N ALA A 128 3.51 -31.92 -15.19
CA ALA A 128 4.68 -32.26 -15.98
C ALA A 128 4.32 -33.17 -17.17
N GLU A 129 3.49 -34.18 -16.95
CA GLU A 129 3.00 -35.09 -18.00
C GLU A 129 2.11 -34.35 -19.01
N PHE A 130 1.23 -33.47 -18.56
CA PHE A 130 0.42 -32.66 -19.47
C PHE A 130 1.29 -31.74 -20.35
N ILE A 131 2.30 -31.09 -19.76
CA ILE A 131 3.21 -30.22 -20.52
C ILE A 131 4.04 -31.04 -21.49
N ALA A 132 4.58 -32.18 -21.08
CA ALA A 132 5.32 -33.10 -21.95
C ALA A 132 4.45 -33.61 -23.11
N SER A 133 3.14 -33.82 -22.89
CA SER A 133 2.21 -34.26 -23.94
C SER A 133 1.89 -33.19 -24.98
N ARG A 134 2.10 -31.90 -24.67
CA ARG A 134 1.73 -30.75 -25.51
C ARG A 134 2.91 -29.93 -25.99
N THR A 135 4.08 -30.12 -25.40
CA THR A 135 5.25 -29.28 -25.61
C THR A 135 6.51 -30.14 -25.51
N PRO A 136 7.55 -29.93 -26.33
CA PRO A 136 8.83 -30.66 -26.20
C PRO A 136 9.62 -30.33 -24.93
N TRP A 137 9.05 -29.51 -24.04
CA TRP A 137 9.65 -29.02 -22.81
C TRP A 137 9.42 -30.02 -21.69
N HIS A 138 10.49 -30.53 -21.10
CA HIS A 138 10.44 -31.42 -19.95
C HIS A 138 10.69 -30.59 -18.69
N LEU A 139 9.74 -30.62 -17.75
CA LEU A 139 9.96 -30.02 -16.44
C LEU A 139 11.02 -30.82 -15.67
N PRO A 140 11.86 -30.16 -14.85
CA PRO A 140 12.84 -30.85 -14.01
C PRO A 140 12.18 -31.88 -13.08
N ALA A 141 12.88 -32.95 -12.69
CA ALA A 141 12.30 -33.95 -11.81
C ALA A 141 12.00 -33.34 -10.43
N MET A 142 10.85 -33.66 -9.84
CA MET A 142 10.43 -33.06 -8.57
C MET A 142 11.32 -33.45 -7.37
N GLN A 143 12.20 -34.42 -7.54
CA GLN A 143 13.10 -34.92 -6.50
C GLN A 143 13.98 -33.80 -5.91
N ASP A 144 14.29 -32.77 -6.71
CA ASP A 144 15.07 -31.60 -6.29
C ASP A 144 14.24 -30.49 -5.63
N LEU A 145 12.94 -30.36 -5.92
CA LEU A 145 12.07 -29.31 -5.34
C LEU A 145 11.14 -29.82 -4.23
N GLY A 146 10.55 -30.99 -4.41
CA GLY A 146 9.57 -31.59 -3.51
C GLY A 146 10.17 -31.98 -2.17
N GLY A 147 11.41 -32.48 -2.16
CA GLY A 147 12.12 -32.83 -0.92
C GLY A 147 12.35 -31.62 -0.01
N GLU A 148 12.74 -30.48 -0.57
CA GLU A 148 13.03 -29.27 0.20
C GLU A 148 11.76 -28.51 0.61
N ILE A 149 10.73 -28.47 -0.25
CA ILE A 149 9.43 -27.85 0.06
C ILE A 149 8.68 -28.66 1.13
N VAL A 150 8.60 -29.99 0.99
CA VAL A 150 7.92 -30.85 1.97
C VAL A 150 8.68 -30.85 3.29
N LYS A 151 10.02 -30.92 3.27
CA LYS A 151 10.85 -30.82 4.47
C LYS A 151 10.65 -29.47 5.16
N ASN A 152 10.71 -28.34 4.45
CA ASN A 152 10.48 -27.02 5.05
C ASN A 152 9.04 -26.82 5.57
N ILE A 153 8.01 -27.35 4.91
CA ILE A 153 6.63 -27.30 5.44
C ILE A 153 6.50 -28.19 6.69
N GLN A 154 7.14 -29.37 6.69
CA GLN A 154 7.18 -30.29 7.82
C GLN A 154 8.18 -29.89 8.91
N THR A 155 9.02 -28.87 8.75
CA THR A 155 9.95 -28.44 9.80
C THR A 155 9.80 -26.98 10.23
N SER A 156 9.22 -26.09 9.42
CA SER A 156 9.42 -24.64 9.63
C SER A 156 8.29 -23.90 10.33
N TRP A 157 7.07 -24.47 10.47
CA TRP A 157 6.01 -23.79 11.22
C TRP A 157 4.93 -24.71 11.78
N VAL A 158 4.35 -25.64 11.02
CA VAL A 158 3.22 -26.47 11.53
C VAL A 158 3.68 -27.46 12.59
N THR A 159 4.82 -28.11 12.37
CA THR A 159 5.38 -29.13 13.26
C THR A 159 6.16 -28.56 14.43
N ASP A 160 6.76 -27.37 14.31
CA ASP A 160 7.35 -26.69 15.46
C ASP A 160 6.27 -26.08 16.36
N PHE A 161 5.22 -25.47 15.79
CA PHE A 161 4.11 -24.92 16.57
C PHE A 161 3.18 -26.01 17.14
N ALA A 162 3.01 -27.15 16.48
CA ALA A 162 2.25 -28.28 17.01
C ALA A 162 3.12 -29.21 17.87
N GLY A 163 4.35 -29.50 17.46
CA GLY A 163 5.28 -30.39 18.15
C GLY A 163 5.86 -29.74 19.40
N GLN A 164 6.63 -28.64 19.30
CA GLN A 164 7.29 -28.05 20.47
C GLN A 164 6.31 -27.41 21.46
N ALA A 165 5.18 -26.88 20.99
CA ALA A 165 4.12 -26.41 21.87
C ALA A 165 3.43 -27.60 22.55
N LEU A 166 2.97 -28.64 21.85
CA LEU A 166 2.22 -29.70 22.54
C LEU A 166 3.09 -30.65 23.37
N THR A 167 4.38 -30.82 23.05
CA THR A 167 5.24 -31.84 23.70
C THR A 167 6.11 -31.31 24.84
N THR A 168 6.18 -30.01 25.09
CA THR A 168 7.02 -29.46 26.17
C THR A 168 6.31 -28.33 26.92
N THR A 169 6.06 -28.53 28.22
CA THR A 169 5.42 -27.53 29.10
C THR A 169 6.14 -26.18 29.05
N VAL A 170 7.47 -26.18 28.90
CA VAL A 170 8.30 -24.97 28.75
C VAL A 170 8.06 -24.25 27.42
N GLY A 171 7.82 -25.00 26.33
CA GLY A 171 7.50 -24.44 25.00
C GLY A 171 6.13 -23.76 24.97
N LEU A 172 5.11 -24.35 25.61
CA LEU A 172 3.79 -23.73 25.77
C LEU A 172 3.87 -22.38 26.49
N VAL A 173 4.59 -22.35 27.60
CA VAL A 173 4.72 -21.12 28.41
C VAL A 173 5.48 -20.06 27.63
N GLY A 174 6.57 -20.42 26.93
CA GLY A 174 7.31 -19.50 26.07
C GLY A 174 6.47 -18.90 24.95
N SER A 175 5.75 -19.73 24.19
CA SER A 175 4.84 -19.27 23.12
C SER A 175 3.68 -18.43 23.67
N PHE A 176 3.11 -18.81 24.81
CA PHE A 176 2.07 -18.03 25.46
C PHE A 176 2.58 -16.64 25.88
N ILE A 177 3.78 -16.55 26.48
CA ILE A 177 4.40 -15.27 26.85
C ILE A 177 4.66 -14.41 25.61
N ASN A 178 5.17 -15.00 24.52
CA ASN A 178 5.42 -14.27 23.28
C ASN A 178 4.10 -13.69 22.70
N ILE A 179 3.08 -14.54 22.52
CA ILE A 179 1.76 -14.10 22.05
C ILE A 179 1.17 -13.04 22.96
N MET A 180 1.25 -13.23 24.29
CA MET A 180 0.80 -12.23 25.26
C MET A 180 1.56 -10.92 25.11
N THR A 181 2.87 -10.96 24.87
CA THR A 181 3.69 -9.76 24.65
C THR A 181 3.22 -9.00 23.42
N VAL A 182 3.01 -9.69 22.29
CA VAL A 182 2.50 -9.06 21.05
C VAL A 182 1.12 -8.45 21.28
N LEU A 183 0.21 -9.19 21.92
CA LEU A 183 -1.14 -8.69 22.25
C LEU A 183 -1.09 -7.47 23.18
N LEU A 184 -0.20 -7.48 24.16
CA LEU A 184 0.01 -6.37 25.08
C LEU A 184 0.53 -5.13 24.34
N VAL A 185 1.47 -5.31 23.39
CA VAL A 185 1.97 -4.23 22.54
C VAL A 185 0.86 -3.66 21.66
N ILE A 186 0.05 -4.50 21.01
CA ILE A 186 -1.14 -4.07 20.24
C ILE A 186 -2.07 -3.23 21.13
N TYR A 187 -2.38 -3.74 22.32
CA TYR A 187 -3.25 -3.07 23.29
C TYR A 187 -2.69 -1.70 23.70
N TYR A 188 -1.42 -1.65 24.11
CA TYR A 188 -0.81 -0.40 24.55
C TYR A 188 -0.73 0.63 23.43
N ILE A 189 -0.35 0.23 22.21
CA ILE A 189 -0.29 1.15 21.06
C ILE A 189 -1.68 1.71 20.75
N SER A 190 -2.69 0.86 20.70
CA SER A 190 -4.07 1.25 20.42
C SER A 190 -4.66 2.16 21.52
N ALA A 191 -4.47 1.79 22.79
CA ALA A 191 -4.96 2.53 23.95
C ALA A 191 -4.20 3.86 24.17
N ALA A 192 -2.88 3.85 23.97
CA ALA A 192 -2.00 5.01 24.22
C ALA A 192 -1.87 5.96 23.03
N GLY A 193 -2.50 5.68 21.89
CA GLY A 193 -2.44 6.52 20.67
C GLY A 193 -2.46 8.04 20.92
N PRO A 194 -3.40 8.61 21.72
CA PRO A 194 -3.45 10.05 21.98
C PRO A 194 -2.29 10.55 22.85
N LYS A 195 -1.80 9.72 23.78
CA LYS A 195 -0.67 10.05 24.64
C LYS A 195 0.63 10.05 23.84
N LEU A 196 0.83 9.04 22.99
CA LEU A 196 1.97 8.95 22.07
C LEU A 196 2.04 10.18 21.17
N ARG A 197 0.88 10.53 20.59
CA ARG A 197 0.74 11.70 19.74
C ARG A 197 1.08 13.02 20.44
N ARG A 198 0.61 13.19 21.69
CA ARG A 198 0.95 14.36 22.52
C ARG A 198 2.43 14.42 22.86
N SER A 199 3.04 13.28 23.21
CA SER A 199 4.47 13.19 23.54
C SER A 199 5.34 13.60 22.35
N LEU A 200 5.01 13.15 21.13
CA LEU A 200 5.73 13.57 19.92
C LEU A 200 5.54 15.07 19.64
N CYS A 201 4.35 15.63 19.85
CA CYS A 201 4.13 17.07 19.68
C CYS A 201 4.97 17.94 20.62
N GLN A 202 5.36 17.45 21.80
CA GLN A 202 6.18 18.22 22.75
C GLN A 202 7.56 18.57 22.19
N TRP A 203 8.05 17.85 21.19
CA TRP A 203 9.36 18.06 20.60
C TRP A 203 9.32 19.02 19.39
N LEU A 204 8.13 19.47 18.99
CA LEU A 204 7.93 20.35 17.84
C LEU A 204 7.55 21.76 18.29
N ALA A 205 7.98 22.77 17.51
CA ALA A 205 7.56 24.15 17.66
C ALA A 205 6.02 24.32 17.51
N PRO A 206 5.37 25.27 18.21
CA PRO A 206 3.91 25.41 18.23
C PRO A 206 3.24 25.51 16.85
N ARG A 207 3.88 26.22 15.89
CA ARG A 207 3.39 26.33 14.52
C ARG A 207 3.40 25.00 13.76
N SER A 208 4.37 24.14 14.05
CA SER A 208 4.53 22.82 13.43
C SER A 208 3.63 21.75 14.07
N GLN A 209 3.24 21.92 15.34
CA GLN A 209 2.35 20.98 16.05
C GLN A 209 1.00 20.81 15.35
N ARG A 210 0.38 21.91 14.88
CA ARG A 210 -0.91 21.84 14.16
C ARG A 210 -0.80 21.06 12.85
N ARG A 211 0.25 21.31 12.07
CA ARG A 211 0.50 20.58 10.81
C ARG A 211 0.78 19.10 11.06
N PHE A 212 1.61 18.80 12.06
CA PHE A 212 1.90 17.42 12.46
C PHE A 212 0.64 16.67 12.89
N LEU A 213 -0.22 17.30 13.71
CA LEU A 213 -1.49 16.71 14.10
C LEU A 213 -2.42 16.51 12.89
N PHE A 214 -2.55 17.48 12.00
CA PHE A 214 -3.34 17.32 10.79
C PHE A 214 -2.88 16.11 9.96
N VAL A 215 -1.59 16.08 9.63
CA VAL A 215 -0.94 15.02 8.87
C VAL A 215 -1.10 13.65 9.53
N TRP A 216 -0.83 13.55 10.83
CA TRP A 216 -0.97 12.30 11.56
C TRP A 216 -2.40 11.78 11.51
N THR A 217 -3.43 12.66 11.61
CA THR A 217 -4.82 12.20 11.63
C THR A 217 -5.15 11.60 10.28
N ILE A 218 -4.75 12.29 9.20
CA ILE A 218 -5.03 11.86 7.83
C ILE A 218 -4.31 10.55 7.52
N ALA A 219 -3.02 10.45 7.84
CA ALA A 219 -2.25 9.22 7.63
C ALA A 219 -2.88 8.05 8.42
N GLN A 220 -3.17 8.25 9.70
CA GLN A 220 -3.77 7.21 10.55
C GLN A 220 -5.14 6.78 10.01
N ASP A 221 -5.99 7.72 9.61
CA ASP A 221 -7.34 7.46 9.11
C ASP A 221 -7.31 6.76 7.75
N GLN A 222 -6.39 7.12 6.86
CA GLN A 222 -6.18 6.43 5.58
C GLN A 222 -5.67 5.00 5.76
N ILE A 223 -4.61 4.80 6.56
CA ILE A 223 -4.05 3.46 6.80
C ILE A 223 -5.08 2.56 7.48
N SER A 224 -5.71 3.04 8.55
CA SER A 224 -6.70 2.26 9.30
C SER A 224 -7.92 1.90 8.46
N SER A 225 -8.47 2.85 7.70
CA SER A 225 -9.60 2.59 6.80
C SER A 225 -9.22 1.61 5.69
N PHE A 226 -8.03 1.73 5.11
CA PHE A 226 -7.56 0.82 4.07
C PHE A 226 -7.44 -0.61 4.59
N LEU A 227 -6.74 -0.80 5.72
CA LEU A 227 -6.55 -2.12 6.33
C LEU A 227 -7.89 -2.74 6.73
N PHE A 228 -8.79 -1.95 7.32
CA PHE A 228 -10.11 -2.40 7.71
C PHE A 228 -10.95 -2.85 6.51
N SER A 229 -11.00 -2.04 5.44
CA SER A 229 -11.73 -2.40 4.21
C SER A 229 -11.15 -3.66 3.57
N ARG A 230 -9.82 -3.78 3.44
CA ARG A 230 -9.17 -4.98 2.88
C ARG A 230 -9.40 -6.23 3.71
N THR A 231 -9.42 -6.11 5.04
CA THR A 231 -9.71 -7.24 5.93
C THR A 231 -11.14 -7.76 5.72
N ILE A 232 -12.11 -6.85 5.58
CA ILE A 232 -13.51 -7.24 5.28
C ILE A 232 -13.63 -7.86 3.89
N LEU A 233 -13.00 -7.27 2.87
CA LEU A 233 -12.99 -7.85 1.51
C LEU A 233 -12.34 -9.23 1.51
N ALA A 234 -11.25 -9.43 2.26
CA ALA A 234 -10.55 -10.70 2.34
C ALA A 234 -11.43 -11.78 2.98
N LEU A 235 -12.16 -11.41 4.04
CA LEU A 235 -13.11 -12.30 4.70
C LEU A 235 -14.26 -12.69 3.76
N ILE A 236 -14.84 -11.72 3.04
CA ILE A 236 -15.93 -11.97 2.08
C ILE A 236 -15.41 -12.84 0.93
N SER A 237 -14.24 -12.53 0.38
CA SER A 237 -13.61 -13.29 -0.69
C SER A 237 -13.32 -14.72 -0.28
N ALA A 238 -12.69 -14.93 0.87
CA ALA A 238 -12.43 -16.25 1.41
C ALA A 238 -13.74 -17.02 1.69
N ALA A 239 -14.77 -16.37 2.24
CA ALA A 239 -16.06 -17.01 2.46
C ALA A 239 -16.73 -17.43 1.15
N CYS A 240 -16.84 -16.53 0.17
CA CYS A 240 -17.44 -16.81 -1.13
C CYS A 240 -16.68 -17.90 -1.89
N MET A 241 -15.34 -17.83 -1.91
CA MET A 241 -14.50 -18.84 -2.55
C MET A 241 -14.61 -20.19 -1.87
N SER A 242 -14.68 -20.21 -0.53
CA SER A 242 -14.81 -21.47 0.23
C SER A 242 -16.12 -22.19 -0.10
N VAL A 243 -17.25 -21.49 -0.09
CA VAL A 243 -18.56 -22.02 -0.48
C VAL A 243 -18.52 -22.55 -1.91
N PHE A 244 -17.93 -21.80 -2.83
CA PHE A 244 -17.85 -22.20 -4.24
C PHE A 244 -17.03 -23.49 -4.45
N LEU A 245 -15.86 -23.59 -3.82
CA LEU A 245 -15.01 -24.78 -3.89
C LEU A 245 -15.67 -26.00 -3.23
N VAL A 246 -16.41 -25.80 -2.14
CA VAL A 246 -17.19 -26.86 -1.49
C VAL A 246 -18.28 -27.40 -2.43
N ILE A 247 -19.01 -26.52 -3.13
CA ILE A 247 -20.06 -26.92 -4.09
C ILE A 247 -19.46 -27.77 -5.21
N LEU A 248 -18.29 -27.38 -5.73
CA LEU A 248 -17.59 -28.13 -6.78
C LEU A 248 -16.89 -29.39 -6.27
N LYS A 249 -16.89 -29.61 -4.95
CA LYS A 249 -16.18 -30.70 -4.25
C LYS A 249 -14.68 -30.73 -4.57
N VAL A 250 -14.07 -29.55 -4.65
CA VAL A 250 -12.62 -29.41 -4.80
C VAL A 250 -11.97 -29.69 -3.43
N PRO A 251 -10.96 -30.56 -3.34
CA PRO A 251 -10.26 -30.81 -2.08
C PRO A 251 -9.52 -29.54 -1.61
N TYR A 252 -9.20 -29.48 -0.32
CA TYR A 252 -8.44 -28.36 0.25
C TYR A 252 -9.13 -26.99 0.10
N TRP A 253 -10.47 -26.98 -0.01
CA TRP A 253 -11.26 -25.78 -0.22
C TRP A 253 -10.99 -24.68 0.82
N LEU A 254 -10.70 -25.03 2.06
CA LEU A 254 -10.51 -24.08 3.16
C LEU A 254 -9.17 -23.32 3.06
N PRO A 255 -7.99 -23.99 3.04
CA PRO A 255 -6.72 -23.28 2.86
C PRO A 255 -6.63 -22.58 1.51
N LEU A 256 -7.21 -23.14 0.44
CA LEU A 256 -7.25 -22.50 -0.88
C LEU A 256 -8.05 -21.20 -0.86
N ALA A 257 -9.23 -21.21 -0.24
CA ALA A 257 -10.07 -20.02 -0.15
C ALA A 257 -9.46 -18.94 0.76
N LEU A 258 -8.87 -19.34 1.90
CA LEU A 258 -8.16 -18.42 2.78
C LEU A 258 -6.94 -17.80 2.08
N PHE A 259 -6.14 -18.61 1.37
CA PHE A 259 -5.01 -18.13 0.59
C PHE A 259 -5.46 -17.17 -0.51
N CYS A 260 -6.45 -17.55 -1.31
CA CYS A 260 -6.99 -16.71 -2.38
C CYS A 260 -7.51 -15.37 -1.83
N GLY A 261 -8.32 -15.39 -0.76
CA GLY A 261 -8.90 -14.18 -0.17
C GLY A 261 -7.85 -13.28 0.48
N LEU A 262 -6.83 -13.84 1.13
CA LEU A 262 -5.77 -13.04 1.76
C LEU A 262 -4.85 -12.42 0.71
N VAL A 263 -4.35 -13.24 -0.23
CA VAL A 263 -3.38 -12.80 -1.24
C VAL A 263 -4.00 -11.82 -2.22
N SER A 264 -5.25 -12.04 -2.65
CA SER A 264 -5.94 -11.11 -3.57
C SER A 264 -6.13 -9.71 -2.99
N GLN A 265 -6.31 -9.59 -1.67
CA GLN A 265 -6.58 -8.30 -1.04
C GLN A 265 -5.35 -7.56 -0.58
N PHE A 266 -4.33 -8.29 -0.14
CA PHE A 266 -3.17 -7.70 0.49
C PHE A 266 -1.94 -7.65 -0.41
N VAL A 267 -1.93 -8.34 -1.55
CA VAL A 267 -0.90 -8.20 -2.58
C VAL A 267 -1.45 -7.34 -3.73
N PRO A 268 -1.02 -6.07 -3.87
CA PRO A 268 -1.49 -5.19 -4.94
C PRO A 268 -1.14 -5.75 -6.31
N THR A 269 -1.96 -5.40 -7.31
CA THR A 269 -1.83 -5.66 -8.77
C THR A 269 -1.74 -7.12 -9.19
N ILE A 270 -0.96 -7.94 -8.49
CA ILE A 270 -0.63 -9.32 -8.84
C ILE A 270 -1.41 -10.32 -7.95
N GLY A 271 -1.90 -9.88 -6.79
CA GLY A 271 -2.51 -10.75 -5.78
C GLY A 271 -3.68 -11.58 -6.27
N THR A 272 -4.59 -11.01 -7.07
CA THR A 272 -5.72 -11.78 -7.63
C THR A 272 -5.23 -12.90 -8.56
N TYR A 273 -4.19 -12.64 -9.35
CA TYR A 273 -3.65 -13.63 -10.29
C TYR A 273 -2.96 -14.77 -9.55
N ILE A 274 -2.09 -14.47 -8.58
CA ILE A 274 -1.42 -15.49 -7.76
C ILE A 274 -2.43 -16.23 -6.88
N GLY A 275 -3.29 -15.48 -6.18
CA GLY A 275 -4.30 -16.02 -5.28
C GLY A 275 -5.31 -16.90 -5.99
N GLY A 276 -5.70 -16.56 -7.22
CA GLY A 276 -6.60 -17.35 -8.06
C GLY A 276 -5.94 -18.52 -8.78
N ALA A 277 -4.65 -18.42 -9.12
CA ALA A 277 -3.93 -19.47 -9.84
C ALA A 277 -3.88 -20.79 -9.05
N VAL A 278 -3.58 -20.71 -7.75
CA VAL A 278 -3.42 -21.92 -6.91
C VAL A 278 -4.72 -22.75 -6.85
N PRO A 279 -5.90 -22.19 -6.55
CA PRO A 279 -7.17 -22.91 -6.64
C PRO A 279 -7.48 -23.50 -8.03
N ILE A 280 -7.14 -22.79 -9.11
CA ILE A 280 -7.37 -23.27 -10.49
C ILE A 280 -6.54 -24.53 -10.76
N VAL A 281 -5.24 -24.49 -10.43
CA VAL A 281 -4.32 -25.62 -10.63
C VAL A 281 -4.76 -26.83 -9.79
N VAL A 282 -5.15 -26.61 -8.54
CA VAL A 282 -5.61 -27.71 -7.68
C VAL A 282 -6.94 -28.28 -8.15
N ALA A 283 -7.88 -27.44 -8.61
CA ALA A 283 -9.13 -27.90 -9.21
C ALA A 283 -8.88 -28.73 -10.47
N TRP A 284 -7.90 -28.35 -11.29
CA TRP A 284 -7.52 -29.08 -12.49
C TRP A 284 -7.02 -30.48 -12.18
N GLY A 285 -6.04 -30.61 -11.27
CA GLY A 285 -5.45 -31.90 -10.91
C GLY A 285 -6.39 -32.83 -10.15
N SER A 286 -7.40 -32.29 -9.46
CA SER A 286 -8.31 -33.10 -8.63
C SER A 286 -9.62 -33.48 -9.30
N ARG A 287 -10.16 -32.61 -10.17
CA ARG A 287 -11.52 -32.75 -10.74
C ARG A 287 -11.54 -32.59 -12.27
N GLY A 288 -10.39 -32.37 -12.89
CA GLY A 288 -10.23 -32.24 -14.33
C GLY A 288 -10.37 -30.81 -14.86
N LEU A 289 -10.07 -30.64 -16.15
CA LEU A 289 -9.94 -29.33 -16.81
C LEU A 289 -11.25 -28.53 -16.78
N LEU A 290 -12.40 -29.20 -16.92
CA LEU A 290 -13.71 -28.54 -16.92
C LEU A 290 -13.95 -27.79 -15.60
N VAL A 291 -13.65 -28.42 -14.46
CA VAL A 291 -13.82 -27.78 -13.14
C VAL A 291 -12.85 -26.62 -12.95
N ALA A 292 -11.62 -26.73 -13.44
CA ALA A 292 -10.65 -25.64 -13.42
C ALA A 292 -11.13 -24.41 -14.21
N VAL A 293 -11.73 -24.62 -15.39
CA VAL A 293 -12.32 -23.54 -16.19
C VAL A 293 -13.50 -22.90 -15.47
N ILE A 294 -14.36 -23.70 -14.81
CA ILE A 294 -15.46 -23.17 -13.99
C ILE A 294 -14.92 -22.29 -12.85
N VAL A 295 -13.86 -22.72 -12.17
CA VAL A 295 -13.19 -21.94 -11.10
C VAL A 295 -12.60 -20.64 -11.65
N LEU A 296 -11.94 -20.70 -12.81
CA LEU A 296 -11.42 -19.51 -13.49
C LEU A 296 -12.54 -18.49 -13.80
N VAL A 297 -13.63 -18.96 -14.41
CA VAL A 297 -14.78 -18.12 -14.75
C VAL A 297 -15.39 -17.49 -13.49
N TYR A 298 -15.52 -18.28 -12.41
CA TYR A 298 -15.98 -17.75 -11.12
C TYR A 298 -15.06 -16.66 -10.56
N ILE A 299 -13.74 -16.86 -10.56
CA ILE A 299 -12.78 -15.85 -10.08
C ILE A 299 -12.92 -14.56 -10.89
N ILE A 300 -13.06 -14.65 -12.21
CA ILE A 300 -13.25 -13.49 -13.08
C ILE A 300 -14.55 -12.76 -12.71
N ILE A 301 -15.67 -13.47 -12.59
CA ILE A 301 -16.97 -12.89 -12.23
C ILE A 301 -16.91 -12.25 -10.83
N TYR A 302 -16.35 -12.96 -9.85
CA TYR A 302 -16.20 -12.47 -8.50
C TYR A 302 -15.34 -11.20 -8.47
N GLN A 303 -14.24 -11.15 -9.22
CA GLN A 303 -13.40 -9.96 -9.31
C GLN A 303 -14.16 -8.75 -9.89
N GLN A 304 -15.05 -8.96 -10.86
CA GLN A 304 -15.90 -7.88 -11.37
C GLN A 304 -16.92 -7.40 -10.33
N ILE A 305 -17.58 -8.32 -9.62
CA ILE A 305 -18.49 -7.99 -8.52
C ILE A 305 -17.76 -7.23 -7.43
N GLU A 306 -16.55 -7.65 -7.10
CA GLU A 306 -15.73 -6.98 -6.10
C GLU A 306 -15.38 -5.57 -6.55
N ASN A 307 -14.85 -5.40 -7.75
CA ASN A 307 -14.42 -4.11 -8.28
C ASN A 307 -15.59 -3.12 -8.45
N MET A 308 -16.76 -3.60 -8.90
CA MET A 308 -17.91 -2.75 -9.20
C MET A 308 -18.82 -2.48 -7.99
N ILE A 309 -18.91 -3.41 -7.04
CA ILE A 309 -19.92 -3.36 -5.96
C ILE A 309 -19.26 -3.36 -4.58
N LEU A 310 -18.44 -4.37 -4.27
CA LEU A 310 -17.94 -4.56 -2.90
C LEU A 310 -16.90 -3.50 -2.53
N ALA A 311 -15.91 -3.30 -3.40
CA ALA A 311 -14.83 -2.33 -3.22
C ALA A 311 -15.36 -0.91 -2.98
N PRO A 312 -16.22 -0.31 -3.83
CA PRO A 312 -16.73 1.04 -3.58
C PRO A 312 -17.65 1.14 -2.36
N LYS A 313 -18.41 0.08 -2.03
CA LYS A 313 -19.33 0.08 -0.88
C LYS A 313 -18.60 -0.01 0.46
N ILE A 314 -17.49 -0.75 0.51
CA ILE A 314 -16.72 -1.03 1.74
C ILE A 314 -15.54 -0.05 1.87
N SER A 315 -14.93 0.34 0.76
CA SER A 315 -13.86 1.34 0.70
C SER A 315 -14.45 2.71 0.36
N GLN A 316 -15.27 3.25 1.25
CA GLN A 316 -15.97 4.55 1.05
C GLN A 316 -15.04 5.77 1.04
N ARG A 317 -13.76 5.59 1.36
CA ARG A 317 -12.72 6.62 1.30
C ARG A 317 -11.73 6.23 0.22
N THR A 318 -12.00 6.66 -1.01
CA THR A 318 -11.08 6.46 -2.12
C THR A 318 -9.79 7.20 -1.83
N MET A 319 -8.69 6.48 -1.85
CA MET A 319 -7.36 7.05 -1.78
C MET A 319 -7.02 7.49 -3.20
N ASP A 320 -7.10 8.79 -3.48
CA ASP A 320 -6.72 9.37 -4.78
C ASP A 320 -5.20 9.39 -4.91
N LEU A 321 -4.62 8.20 -5.07
CA LEU A 321 -3.20 8.02 -5.33
C LEU A 321 -3.00 7.78 -6.82
N ASN A 322 -2.05 8.49 -7.43
CA ASN A 322 -1.68 8.25 -8.83
C ASN A 322 -1.23 6.77 -8.97
N PRO A 323 -1.82 5.97 -9.90
CA PRO A 323 -1.47 4.57 -10.09
C PRO A 323 0.04 4.33 -10.30
N ALA A 324 0.73 5.26 -10.95
CA ALA A 324 2.18 5.18 -11.15
C ALA A 324 2.94 5.27 -9.81
N ILE A 325 2.53 6.18 -8.92
CA ILE A 325 3.13 6.34 -7.59
C ILE A 325 2.84 5.11 -6.73
N ALA A 326 1.63 4.56 -6.80
CA ALA A 326 1.28 3.30 -6.11
C ALA A 326 2.21 2.17 -6.55
N PHE A 327 2.34 1.97 -7.86
CA PHE A 327 3.14 0.89 -8.43
C PHE A 327 4.63 1.03 -8.09
N LEU A 328 5.20 2.23 -8.27
CA LEU A 328 6.59 2.50 -7.92
C LEU A 328 6.86 2.33 -6.42
N SER A 329 5.91 2.73 -5.56
CA SER A 329 6.04 2.54 -4.12
C SER A 329 6.06 1.07 -3.74
N VAL A 330 5.22 0.24 -4.38
CA VAL A 330 5.19 -1.22 -4.17
C VAL A 330 6.52 -1.85 -4.58
N LEU A 331 7.07 -1.46 -5.72
CA LEU A 331 8.37 -1.96 -6.17
C LEU A 331 9.51 -1.51 -5.26
N ALA A 332 9.56 -0.22 -4.89
CA ALA A 332 10.64 0.33 -4.08
C ALA A 332 10.63 -0.25 -2.66
N LEU A 333 9.49 -0.22 -1.97
CA LEU A 333 9.38 -0.76 -0.62
C LEU A 333 9.45 -2.29 -0.62
N GLY A 334 8.91 -2.95 -1.65
CA GLY A 334 9.06 -4.38 -1.85
C GLY A 334 10.50 -4.83 -2.03
N ALA A 335 11.32 -4.06 -2.74
CA ALA A 335 12.74 -4.37 -2.92
C ALA A 335 13.56 -4.19 -1.62
N VAL A 336 13.21 -3.20 -0.78
CA VAL A 336 13.95 -2.89 0.45
C VAL A 336 13.52 -3.76 1.64
N PHE A 337 12.21 -3.96 1.81
CA PHE A 337 11.63 -4.65 2.99
C PHE A 337 10.91 -5.95 2.64
N GLY A 338 11.09 -6.46 1.42
CA GLY A 338 10.47 -7.71 0.96
C GLY A 338 8.95 -7.66 0.87
N ALA A 339 8.30 -8.80 1.10
CA ALA A 339 6.84 -8.94 1.04
C ALA A 339 6.11 -7.97 1.99
N LEU A 340 6.67 -7.73 3.18
CA LEU A 340 6.12 -6.74 4.12
C LEU A 340 6.21 -5.32 3.54
N GLY A 341 7.33 -4.94 2.93
CA GLY A 341 7.45 -3.65 2.26
C GLY A 341 6.42 -3.43 1.15
N ALA A 342 6.23 -4.44 0.30
CA ALA A 342 5.24 -4.40 -0.78
C ALA A 342 3.80 -4.28 -0.24
N PHE A 343 3.49 -5.02 0.83
CA PHE A 343 2.21 -4.95 1.54
C PHE A 343 1.95 -3.55 2.12
N LEU A 344 2.99 -2.92 2.66
CA LEU A 344 2.91 -1.61 3.30
C LEU A 344 3.03 -0.43 2.35
N ALA A 345 3.27 -0.69 1.07
CA ALA A 345 3.58 0.36 0.13
C ALA A 345 2.41 1.30 -0.12
N LEU A 346 1.19 0.79 -0.29
CA LEU A 346 0.04 1.65 -0.57
C LEU A 346 -0.27 2.60 0.60
N PRO A 347 -0.44 2.12 1.86
CA PRO A 347 -0.77 3.02 2.96
C PRO A 347 0.38 3.99 3.30
N LEU A 348 1.63 3.56 3.15
CA LEU A 348 2.79 4.44 3.34
C LEU A 348 2.87 5.50 2.24
N ALA A 349 2.71 5.12 0.97
CA ALA A 349 2.70 6.05 -0.15
C ALA A 349 1.59 7.10 -0.01
N ALA A 350 0.41 6.68 0.45
CA ALA A 350 -0.70 7.58 0.77
C ALA A 350 -0.33 8.62 1.81
N SER A 351 0.27 8.13 2.90
CA SER A 351 0.69 8.97 4.02
C SER A 351 1.75 9.96 3.56
N PHE A 352 2.73 9.51 2.77
CA PHE A 352 3.74 10.38 2.16
C PHE A 352 3.12 11.41 1.21
N GLN A 353 2.19 11.01 0.34
CA GLN A 353 1.48 11.95 -0.54
C GLN A 353 0.70 12.99 0.28
N ALA A 354 -0.01 12.58 1.33
CA ALA A 354 -0.74 13.49 2.21
C ALA A 354 0.19 14.47 2.95
N ILE A 355 1.35 13.99 3.43
CA ILE A 355 2.39 14.83 4.03
C ILE A 355 2.90 15.86 3.01
N PHE A 356 3.17 15.40 1.78
CA PHE A 356 3.73 16.22 0.73
C PHE A 356 2.72 17.30 0.28
N SER A 357 1.47 16.90 0.02
CA SER A 357 0.39 17.82 -0.32
C SER A 357 0.08 18.84 0.78
N ALA A 358 0.21 18.47 2.05
CA ALA A 358 0.01 19.41 3.17
C ALA A 358 1.19 20.37 3.37
N SER A 359 2.39 20.01 2.88
CA SER A 359 3.61 20.81 3.04
C SER A 359 3.87 21.74 1.85
N VAL A 360 3.43 21.35 0.66
CA VAL A 360 3.62 22.11 -0.58
C VAL A 360 2.46 23.08 -0.78
N LYS A 361 2.77 24.37 -0.93
CA LYS A 361 1.81 25.38 -1.37
C LYS A 361 1.35 25.03 -2.79
N HIS A 362 0.08 24.69 -2.95
CA HIS A 362 -0.51 24.53 -4.27
C HIS A 362 -0.70 25.93 -4.85
N TYR A 363 -0.03 26.20 -5.96
CA TYR A 363 -0.28 27.40 -6.76
C TYR A 363 -1.36 27.03 -7.77
N GLU A 364 -2.38 27.88 -7.93
CA GLU A 364 -3.38 27.69 -8.98
C GLU A 364 -2.66 27.62 -10.33
N LEU A 365 -2.89 26.53 -11.06
CA LEU A 365 -2.33 26.38 -12.40
C LEU A 365 -2.99 27.42 -13.30
N ILE A 366 -2.18 28.06 -14.13
CA ILE A 366 -2.68 28.93 -15.20
C ILE A 366 -3.40 28.02 -16.20
N ASP A 367 -4.69 28.28 -16.46
CA ASP A 367 -5.45 27.61 -17.51
C ASP A 367 -4.86 27.96 -18.87
N SER A 368 -3.84 27.20 -19.28
CA SER A 368 -3.18 27.32 -20.57
C SER A 368 -3.70 26.25 -21.52
N PRO A 369 -4.13 26.61 -22.75
CA PRO A 369 -4.50 25.64 -23.77
C PRO A 369 -3.34 24.72 -24.17
N LEU A 370 -2.09 25.02 -23.77
CA LEU A 370 -0.92 24.15 -23.95
C LEU A 370 -0.85 22.99 -22.95
N MET A 371 -1.63 23.02 -21.87
CA MET A 371 -1.73 21.92 -20.91
C MET A 371 -2.86 20.94 -21.25
N GLN A 372 -3.67 21.23 -22.27
CA GLN A 372 -4.75 20.37 -22.73
C GLN A 372 -4.31 19.65 -23.99
N ASP A 373 -4.45 18.33 -24.01
CA ASP A 373 -4.27 17.57 -25.24
C ASP A 373 -5.27 18.05 -26.32
N PRO A 374 -4.89 18.03 -27.62
CA PRO A 374 -5.78 18.43 -28.69
C PRO A 374 -7.07 17.58 -28.64
N LYS A 375 -8.21 18.25 -28.57
CA LYS A 375 -9.52 17.58 -28.54
C LYS A 375 -9.68 16.76 -29.83
N PRO A 376 -9.90 15.43 -29.73
CA PRO A 376 -10.03 14.60 -30.92
C PRO A 376 -11.24 15.03 -31.75
N VAL A 377 -11.07 15.08 -33.07
CA VAL A 377 -12.08 15.56 -34.04
C VAL A 377 -13.30 14.61 -34.11
N GLY A 378 -13.19 13.39 -33.58
CA GLY A 378 -14.28 12.43 -33.43
C GLY A 378 -13.99 11.38 -32.36
N LYS A 379 -15.05 10.78 -31.80
CA LYS A 379 -14.91 9.67 -30.85
C LYS A 379 -14.55 8.40 -31.62
N SER A 380 -13.54 7.65 -31.14
CA SER A 380 -13.23 6.33 -31.69
C SER A 380 -14.39 5.36 -31.38
N LYS A 381 -14.68 4.42 -32.29
CA LYS A 381 -15.70 3.37 -32.08
C LYS A 381 -15.48 2.56 -30.80
N VAL A 382 -14.23 2.46 -30.33
CA VAL A 382 -13.88 1.82 -29.05
C VAL A 382 -14.38 2.67 -27.87
N VAL A 383 -14.21 4.00 -27.95
CA VAL A 383 -14.70 4.93 -26.92
C VAL A 383 -16.22 4.95 -26.88
N GLU A 384 -16.86 4.96 -28.05
CA GLU A 384 -18.32 4.91 -28.17
C GLU A 384 -18.91 3.59 -27.63
N GLY A 385 -18.26 2.45 -27.90
CA GLY A 385 -18.65 1.15 -27.34
C GLY A 385 -18.50 1.08 -25.81
N VAL A 386 -17.44 1.70 -25.26
CA VAL A 386 -17.23 1.79 -23.80
C VAL A 386 -18.25 2.73 -23.15
N GLU A 387 -18.57 3.87 -23.77
CA GLU A 387 -19.61 4.79 -23.30
C GLU A 387 -20.99 4.12 -23.31
N ALA A 388 -21.33 3.40 -24.39
CA ALA A 388 -22.59 2.66 -24.48
C ALA A 388 -22.71 1.58 -23.39
N PHE A 389 -21.64 0.83 -23.10
CA PHE A 389 -21.62 -0.15 -22.00
C PHE A 389 -21.76 0.53 -20.64
N ASN A 390 -21.10 1.67 -20.43
CA ASN A 390 -21.19 2.43 -19.19
C ASN A 390 -22.61 2.96 -18.96
N GLU A 391 -23.26 3.51 -19.98
CA GLU A 391 -24.64 4.00 -19.90
C GLU A 391 -25.66 2.88 -19.71
N HIS A 392 -25.51 1.74 -20.40
CA HIS A 392 -26.53 0.69 -20.41
C HIS A 392 -26.35 -0.39 -19.33
N VAL A 393 -25.13 -0.59 -18.81
CA VAL A 393 -24.83 -1.67 -17.85
C VAL A 393 -24.37 -1.11 -16.51
N VAL A 394 -23.44 -0.15 -16.52
CA VAL A 394 -22.81 0.33 -15.29
C VAL A 394 -23.70 1.31 -14.54
N GLN A 395 -24.27 2.31 -15.22
CA GLN A 395 -25.12 3.33 -14.59
C GLN A 395 -26.45 2.78 -14.02
N PRO A 396 -27.17 1.84 -14.67
CA PRO A 396 -28.40 1.30 -14.11
C PRO A 396 -28.16 0.46 -12.85
N VAL A 397 -27.09 -0.34 -12.84
CA VAL A 397 -26.67 -1.12 -11.67
C VAL A 397 -26.19 -0.21 -10.53
N ALA A 398 -25.42 0.83 -10.85
CA ALA A 398 -24.95 1.80 -9.87
C ALA A 398 -26.06 2.70 -9.31
N SER A 399 -27.11 3.00 -10.08
CA SER A 399 -28.24 3.84 -9.65
C SER A 399 -29.27 3.08 -8.80
N HIS A 400 -29.49 1.79 -9.06
CA HIS A 400 -30.36 0.93 -8.24
C HIS A 400 -29.71 0.56 -6.90
N VAL A 401 -28.38 0.50 -6.83
CA VAL A 401 -27.62 0.22 -5.61
C VAL A 401 -27.18 1.54 -4.96
N GLY A 402 -28.13 2.35 -4.50
CA GLY A 402 -27.90 3.49 -3.59
C GLY A 402 -27.04 4.62 -4.17
N SER A 403 -27.70 5.71 -4.56
CA SER A 403 -27.19 6.99 -5.07
C SER A 403 -26.21 7.74 -4.13
N ARG A 404 -25.03 7.15 -3.87
CA ARG A 404 -23.93 7.84 -3.17
C ARG A 404 -22.58 7.76 -3.87
N SER A 405 -22.48 7.10 -5.03
CA SER A 405 -21.19 6.86 -5.71
C SER A 405 -20.91 7.71 -6.97
N ALA A 406 -21.90 8.38 -7.59
CA ALA A 406 -21.73 9.04 -8.90
C ALA A 406 -21.72 10.60 -8.90
N LYS A 407 -20.98 11.27 -8.01
CA LYS A 407 -20.74 12.73 -8.03
C LYS A 407 -19.24 12.94 -7.85
N GLY A 408 -18.69 13.80 -8.70
CA GLY A 408 -17.26 13.97 -8.99
C GLY A 408 -16.32 14.06 -7.78
N THR A 409 -15.09 13.69 -8.08
CA THR A 409 -13.95 13.43 -7.20
C THR A 409 -13.55 14.61 -6.30
N SER A 410 -14.00 15.84 -6.55
CA SER A 410 -13.70 17.01 -5.69
C SER A 410 -14.67 17.23 -4.52
N ALA A 411 -15.84 16.57 -4.50
CA ALA A 411 -16.92 16.93 -3.56
C ALA A 411 -17.07 16.00 -2.34
N ARG A 412 -16.17 15.02 -2.14
CA ARG A 412 -16.44 13.88 -1.23
C ARG A 412 -15.39 13.53 -0.18
N VAL A 413 -14.41 14.39 0.08
CA VAL A 413 -13.64 14.23 1.32
C VAL A 413 -14.49 14.82 2.45
N ARG A 414 -15.20 13.96 3.19
CA ARG A 414 -15.81 14.36 4.46
C ARG A 414 -14.69 14.51 5.48
N VAL A 415 -13.98 15.63 5.37
CA VAL A 415 -13.01 16.09 6.35
C VAL A 415 -13.78 16.33 7.64
N ASP A 416 -13.44 15.63 8.73
CA ASP A 416 -14.09 15.83 10.03
C ASP A 416 -14.07 17.34 10.40
N ASP A 417 -15.16 17.87 10.98
CA ASP A 417 -15.30 19.29 11.38
C ASP A 417 -14.06 19.93 12.03
N PRO A 418 -13.32 19.26 12.96
CA PRO A 418 -12.08 19.78 13.53
C PRO A 418 -10.94 19.95 12.51
N VAL A 419 -10.88 19.10 11.49
CA VAL A 419 -9.85 19.15 10.44
C VAL A 419 -10.18 20.26 9.44
N MET A 420 -11.46 20.51 9.16
CA MET A 420 -11.92 21.66 8.37
C MET A 420 -11.65 22.99 9.05
N THR A 421 -11.83 23.07 10.38
CA THR A 421 -11.51 24.29 11.14
C THR A 421 -10.02 24.59 11.11
N ILE A 422 -9.17 23.57 11.31
CA ILE A 422 -7.71 23.72 11.22
C ILE A 422 -7.27 24.10 9.80
N ALA A 423 -7.85 23.47 8.76
CA ALA A 423 -7.55 23.80 7.36
C ALA A 423 -7.96 25.25 7.01
N ARG A 424 -9.14 25.70 7.47
CA ARG A 424 -9.65 27.06 7.25
C ARG A 424 -8.85 28.14 8.02
N GLU A 425 -8.28 27.79 9.18
CA GLU A 425 -7.33 28.66 9.89
C GLU A 425 -5.94 28.71 9.22
N LEU A 426 -5.46 27.60 8.64
CA LEU A 426 -4.15 27.52 7.97
C LEU A 426 -4.16 28.13 6.55
N TYR A 427 -5.30 28.04 5.87
CA TYR A 427 -5.53 28.56 4.54
C TYR A 427 -6.84 29.37 4.53
N PRO A 428 -6.83 30.63 4.98
CA PRO A 428 -7.95 31.51 4.76
C PRO A 428 -8.12 31.64 3.24
N THR A 429 -9.16 31.02 2.69
CA THR A 429 -9.53 31.18 1.30
C THR A 429 -9.92 32.64 1.11
N SER A 430 -9.01 33.46 0.57
CA SER A 430 -9.34 34.74 -0.03
C SER A 430 -9.99 34.48 -1.38
N SER A 431 -11.14 33.79 -1.38
CA SER A 431 -12.04 33.91 -2.51
C SER A 431 -12.71 35.26 -2.33
N PRO A 432 -12.57 36.21 -3.26
CA PRO A 432 -13.35 37.44 -3.18
C PRO A 432 -14.82 37.04 -3.06
N THR A 433 -15.45 37.52 -2.00
CA THR A 433 -16.89 37.38 -1.80
C THR A 433 -17.55 38.11 -2.96
N ALA A 434 -18.77 37.73 -3.36
CA ALA A 434 -19.48 38.45 -4.43
C ALA A 434 -19.52 39.99 -4.20
N LYS A 435 -19.50 40.42 -2.93
CA LYS A 435 -19.35 41.82 -2.51
C LYS A 435 -18.01 42.47 -2.89
N ASP A 436 -16.91 41.73 -2.84
CA ASP A 436 -15.56 42.23 -3.15
C ASP A 436 -15.36 42.43 -4.67
N LEU A 437 -16.15 41.72 -5.49
CA LEU A 437 -16.18 41.90 -6.94
C LEU A 437 -17.00 43.13 -7.35
N ASP A 438 -18.07 43.44 -6.63
CA ASP A 438 -18.90 44.64 -6.84
C ASP A 438 -18.17 45.94 -6.45
N GLU A 439 -17.22 45.89 -5.52
CA GLU A 439 -16.38 47.05 -5.13
C GLU A 439 -15.15 47.25 -6.03
N SER A 440 -14.83 46.29 -6.90
CA SER A 440 -13.74 46.45 -7.86
C SER A 440 -14.18 47.41 -8.99
N ALA A 441 -13.46 48.53 -9.13
CA ALA A 441 -13.75 49.51 -10.16
C ALA A 441 -13.62 48.85 -11.55
N THR A 442 -14.76 48.57 -12.17
CA THR A 442 -14.86 48.12 -13.57
C THR A 442 -14.17 49.15 -14.45
N VAL A 443 -12.94 48.89 -14.89
CA VAL A 443 -12.27 49.69 -15.92
C VAL A 443 -12.91 49.33 -17.26
N PRO A 444 -13.62 50.25 -17.93
CA PRO A 444 -14.25 49.93 -19.20
C PRO A 444 -13.18 49.70 -20.27
N ILE A 445 -13.25 48.54 -20.92
CA ILE A 445 -12.46 48.24 -22.11
C ILE A 445 -12.92 49.21 -23.21
N PRO A 446 -12.03 50.03 -23.82
CA PRO A 446 -12.42 50.92 -24.89
C PRO A 446 -12.95 50.11 -26.08
N LYS A 447 -14.14 50.45 -26.55
CA LYS A 447 -14.87 49.80 -27.66
C LYS A 447 -14.14 49.81 -29.03
N SER A 448 -12.94 50.36 -29.11
CA SER A 448 -12.11 50.36 -30.33
C SER A 448 -11.20 49.13 -30.47
N ALA A 449 -11.12 48.24 -29.46
CA ALA A 449 -10.28 47.03 -29.54
C ALA A 449 -10.95 45.83 -30.23
N SER A 450 -12.21 45.93 -30.65
CA SER A 450 -12.93 44.89 -31.39
C SER A 450 -13.26 45.34 -32.81
N ALA A 451 -12.23 45.62 -33.62
CA ALA A 451 -12.36 45.62 -35.07
C ALA A 451 -11.90 44.25 -35.59
N PRO A 452 -12.64 43.59 -36.50
CA PRO A 452 -12.17 42.36 -37.12
C PRO A 452 -10.89 42.68 -37.90
N VAL A 453 -9.79 42.00 -37.55
CA VAL A 453 -8.50 42.12 -38.23
C VAL A 453 -8.70 41.69 -39.69
N ARG A 454 -8.78 42.67 -40.60
CA ARG A 454 -8.79 42.44 -42.04
C ARG A 454 -7.39 41.97 -42.44
N HIS A 455 -7.24 40.70 -42.80
CA HIS A 455 -5.99 40.20 -43.38
C HIS A 455 -5.70 40.97 -44.68
N ARG A 456 -4.70 41.84 -44.63
CA ARG A 456 -4.14 42.50 -45.81
C ARG A 456 -3.08 41.56 -46.39
N PRO A 457 -3.25 41.02 -47.61
CA PRO A 457 -2.16 40.27 -48.23
C PRO A 457 -0.98 41.22 -48.47
N LEU A 458 0.22 40.71 -48.19
CA LEU A 458 1.48 41.43 -48.37
C LEU A 458 1.63 41.82 -49.84
N LYS A 459 1.91 43.10 -50.08
CA LYS A 459 2.08 43.70 -51.40
C LYS A 459 3.51 43.42 -51.87
N GLY A 460 3.67 42.57 -52.88
CA GLY A 460 4.96 42.36 -53.53
C GLY A 460 5.07 41.07 -54.34
N THR A 461 4.35 40.99 -55.45
CA THR A 461 4.78 40.33 -56.72
C THR A 461 3.71 40.64 -57.78
N GLU A 462 3.91 41.74 -58.52
CA GLU A 462 3.29 41.89 -59.84
C GLU A 462 4.18 41.15 -60.84
N THR A 463 3.62 40.20 -61.59
CA THR A 463 3.78 40.03 -63.05
C THR A 463 2.73 39.00 -63.51
N THR A 464 1.63 39.43 -64.12
CA THR A 464 1.33 39.41 -65.57
C THR A 464 1.21 38.03 -66.24
N ASN A 465 0.14 37.93 -67.05
CA ASN A 465 -0.14 37.03 -68.18
C ASN A 465 -0.92 35.72 -67.94
N GLU A 466 -2.19 35.80 -68.32
CA GLU A 466 -2.89 35.01 -69.36
C GLU A 466 -2.61 33.50 -69.54
N ALA A 467 -3.75 32.81 -69.71
CA ALA A 467 -4.01 31.66 -70.59
C ALA A 467 -3.85 30.22 -70.04
N SER A 468 -5.01 29.54 -69.97
CA SER A 468 -5.35 28.19 -70.46
C SER A 468 -4.63 26.91 -69.97
N GLU A 469 -5.41 25.81 -70.05
CA GLU A 469 -5.06 24.37 -69.98
C GLU A 469 -4.96 23.78 -68.56
N GLU A 470 -5.89 22.92 -68.12
CA GLU A 470 -6.06 21.49 -68.45
C GLU A 470 -4.90 20.60 -67.96
N GLU A 471 -5.29 19.46 -67.38
CA GLU A 471 -4.47 18.30 -67.00
C GLU A 471 -3.66 18.26 -65.68
N ASP A 472 -4.05 17.22 -64.93
CA ASP A 472 -3.20 16.20 -64.31
C ASP A 472 -3.04 16.22 -62.78
N ASN A 473 -3.61 15.18 -62.19
CA ASN A 473 -3.59 14.85 -60.78
C ASN A 473 -2.85 13.51 -60.62
N PRO A 474 -1.55 13.51 -60.25
CA PRO A 474 -0.82 12.28 -60.10
C PRO A 474 -0.40 12.08 -58.64
N ARG A 475 -1.34 11.79 -57.72
CA ARG A 475 -1.04 11.11 -56.42
C ARG A 475 -2.15 10.20 -55.91
N LYS A 476 -2.85 9.51 -56.82
CA LYS A 476 -3.33 8.15 -56.54
C LYS A 476 -2.22 7.20 -56.99
N GLU A 477 -1.91 6.22 -56.14
CA GLU A 477 -0.88 5.17 -56.29
C GLU A 477 0.43 5.43 -55.54
N TRP A 478 0.37 5.31 -54.20
CA TRP A 478 1.33 4.49 -53.46
C TRP A 478 0.55 3.65 -52.46
N ARG A 479 0.65 2.32 -52.66
CA ARG A 479 0.05 1.25 -51.86
C ARG A 479 0.61 1.18 -50.44
#